data_AF-A0A7T1WQH8-F1
#
_entry.id   AF-A0A7T1WQH8-F1
#
_cell.length_a   1.000
_cell.length_b   1.000
_cell.length_c   1.000
_cell.angle_alpha   90.00
_cell.angle_beta   90.00
_cell.angle_gamma   90.00
#
_symmetry.space_group_name_H-M   'P 1'
#
loop_
_entity.id
_entity.type
_entity.pdbx_description
1 polymer ?
#
loop_
_entity_poly.entity_id
_entity_poly.type
_entity_poly.pdbx_seq_one_letter_code
_entity_poly.pdbx_strand_id
1 'polypeptide(L)'
;MPRTDTRELESFAAALAEQLPGTWTSEYHHHTAYPEQFPIAKDLWDMGVVSAAVTAVVLGHDAVLTHQNGTRLYVIDHPGYDGEHLVGALAPPDIEPDALRGVGEPDGIIVTDHPVQAARDIASDLLPRYEQALSQVRQNTAHPAAPSRPAPAREAERVVMTWYGDGVIAAQAPGQEAATALHRNGFTWDPAELAFVLPAGDTAEQAHRVQAAGAQLAVLGIGVLMRHPPRDTDLTTTTPAPPAHQPAPIRGRTR
;
A
#
# COMPACT_ATOMS: atom_id res chain seq x y z
N MET A 1 -6.49 -19.21 18.58
CA MET A 1 -5.63 -18.08 18.20
C MET A 1 -4.59 -17.92 19.30
N PRO A 2 -3.30 -18.17 19.05
CA PRO A 2 -2.28 -17.81 20.02
C PRO A 2 -2.27 -16.29 20.13
N ARG A 3 -2.30 -15.78 21.37
CA ARG A 3 -2.03 -14.37 21.64
C ARG A 3 -0.51 -14.27 21.70
N THR A 4 0.13 -13.76 20.66
CA THR A 4 1.49 -13.25 20.78
C THR A 4 1.44 -12.22 21.91
N ASP A 5 2.18 -12.46 22.98
CA ASP A 5 2.09 -11.65 24.19
C ASP A 5 2.70 -10.29 23.83
N THR A 6 1.93 -9.21 23.92
CA THR A 6 2.32 -7.86 23.43
C THR A 6 3.64 -7.35 24.05
N ARG A 7 4.06 -7.97 25.16
CA ARG A 7 5.32 -7.68 25.85
C ARG A 7 6.55 -8.32 25.19
N GLU A 8 6.36 -9.28 24.29
CA GLU A 8 7.46 -9.95 23.58
C GLU A 8 8.11 -8.99 22.57
N LEU A 9 7.31 -8.31 21.72
CA LEU A 9 7.85 -7.34 20.76
C LEU A 9 8.48 -6.13 21.45
N GLU A 10 7.85 -5.58 22.49
CA GLU A 10 8.40 -4.46 23.27
C GLU A 10 9.76 -4.82 23.86
N SER A 11 9.87 -5.99 24.49
CA SER A 11 11.12 -6.47 25.10
C SER A 11 12.18 -6.76 24.04
N PHE A 12 11.78 -7.38 22.92
CA PHE A 12 12.65 -7.64 21.79
C PHE A 12 13.21 -6.35 21.20
N ALA A 13 12.36 -5.35 20.92
CA ALA A 13 12.75 -4.09 20.34
C ALA A 13 13.68 -3.28 21.25
N ALA A 14 13.43 -3.29 22.56
CA ALA A 14 14.31 -2.67 23.56
C ALA A 14 15.69 -3.36 23.58
N ALA A 15 15.73 -4.70 23.64
CA ALA A 15 16.98 -5.44 23.60
C ALA A 15 17.72 -5.25 22.26
N LEU A 16 17.00 -5.19 21.15
CA LEU A 16 17.56 -4.96 19.83
C LEU A 16 18.25 -3.59 19.74
N ALA A 17 17.62 -2.54 20.29
CA ALA A 17 18.22 -1.20 20.35
C ALA A 17 19.56 -1.18 21.10
N GLU A 18 19.69 -1.99 22.16
CA GLU A 18 20.96 -2.11 22.90
C GLU A 18 22.05 -2.86 22.14
N GLN A 19 21.68 -3.77 21.24
CA GLN A 19 22.63 -4.59 20.48
C GLN A 19 23.07 -3.96 19.15
N LEU A 20 22.26 -3.06 18.58
CA LEU A 20 22.58 -2.38 17.33
C LEU A 20 23.80 -1.46 17.48
N PRO A 21 24.65 -1.34 16.44
CA PRO A 21 25.81 -0.47 16.48
C PRO A 21 25.40 1.01 16.62
N GLY A 22 26.01 1.70 17.58
CA GLY A 22 25.72 3.11 17.86
C GLY A 22 24.74 3.26 19.03
N THR A 23 24.02 4.39 19.05
CA THR A 23 23.05 4.69 20.12
C THR A 23 21.66 4.69 19.51
N TRP A 24 20.86 3.68 19.89
CA TRP A 24 19.48 3.52 19.45
C TRP A 24 18.53 3.64 20.63
N THR A 25 17.38 4.24 20.39
CA THR A 25 16.24 4.26 21.32
C THR A 25 15.09 3.49 20.72
N SER A 26 14.33 2.79 21.54
CA SER A 26 13.13 2.06 21.14
C SER A 26 11.87 2.79 21.61
N GLU A 27 10.89 2.92 20.74
CA GLU A 27 9.54 3.40 21.05
C GLU A 27 8.54 2.33 20.61
N TYR A 28 7.72 1.85 21.54
CA TYR A 28 6.73 0.80 21.29
C TYR A 28 5.33 1.39 21.20
N HIS A 29 4.56 0.93 20.23
CA HIS A 29 3.18 1.35 20.00
C HIS A 29 2.24 0.16 20.01
N HIS A 30 1.13 0.30 20.71
CA HIS A 30 0.03 -0.65 20.67
C HIS A 30 -1.12 -0.08 19.85
N HIS A 31 -1.62 -0.86 18.89
CA HIS A 31 -2.73 -0.49 18.03
C HIS A 31 -4.00 -1.19 18.49
N THR A 32 -4.97 -0.39 18.91
CA THR A 32 -6.31 -0.88 19.26
C THR A 32 -7.24 -0.94 18.05
N ALA A 33 -6.89 -0.24 16.96
CA ALA A 33 -7.63 -0.24 15.72
C ALA A 33 -6.70 -0.09 14.49
N TYR A 34 -7.06 -0.72 13.36
CA TYR A 34 -6.31 -0.67 12.10
C TYR A 34 -5.86 0.74 11.65
N PRO A 35 -6.64 1.82 11.79
CA PRO A 35 -6.18 3.15 11.41
C PRO A 35 -4.93 3.64 12.17
N GLU A 36 -4.67 3.08 13.36
CA GLU A 36 -3.59 3.50 14.26
C GLU A 36 -2.20 3.04 13.80
N GLN A 37 -2.11 2.02 12.92
CA GLN A 37 -0.83 1.52 12.40
C GLN A 37 -0.26 2.37 11.26
N PHE A 38 -1.10 3.17 10.58
CA PHE A 38 -0.71 3.91 9.38
C PHE A 38 0.12 5.17 9.55
N PRO A 39 0.03 5.93 10.65
CA PRO A 39 0.86 7.12 10.85
C PRO A 39 2.37 6.82 10.77
N ILE A 40 2.79 5.61 11.12
CA ILE A 40 4.18 5.17 11.07
C ILE A 40 4.45 4.40 9.77
N ALA A 41 3.53 3.52 9.36
CA ALA A 41 3.67 2.76 8.13
C ALA A 41 3.78 3.63 6.85
N LYS A 42 3.19 4.83 6.84
CA LYS A 42 3.33 5.77 5.70
C LYS A 42 4.78 6.25 5.48
N ASP A 43 5.57 6.23 6.55
CA ASP A 43 6.97 6.61 6.52
C ASP A 43 7.84 5.41 6.13
N LEU A 44 7.28 4.22 5.94
CA LEU A 44 8.03 3.04 5.53
C LEU A 44 8.63 3.28 4.14
N TRP A 45 9.95 3.24 4.08
CA TRP A 45 10.73 3.38 2.85
C TRP A 45 10.86 2.04 2.10
N ASP A 46 10.35 0.96 2.69
CA ASP A 46 10.29 -0.38 2.11
C ASP A 46 8.94 -0.59 1.40
N MET A 47 8.95 -1.08 0.15
CA MET A 47 7.78 -1.64 -0.55
C MET A 47 7.79 -3.17 -0.62
N GLY A 48 8.75 -3.81 0.04
CA GLY A 48 8.94 -5.26 0.10
C GLY A 48 8.13 -5.95 1.20
N VAL A 49 8.79 -6.85 1.92
CA VAL A 49 8.14 -7.80 2.85
C VAL A 49 7.44 -7.12 4.03
N VAL A 50 7.95 -5.98 4.51
CA VAL A 50 7.34 -5.26 5.64
C VAL A 50 6.08 -4.53 5.16
N SER A 51 6.13 -3.88 3.99
CA SER A 51 4.98 -3.20 3.39
C SER A 51 3.83 -4.15 3.08
N ALA A 52 4.16 -5.33 2.54
CA ALA A 52 3.20 -6.39 2.29
C ALA A 52 2.51 -6.84 3.59
N ALA A 53 3.26 -7.04 4.67
CA ALA A 53 2.72 -7.46 5.96
C ALA A 53 1.80 -6.39 6.59
N VAL A 54 2.24 -5.13 6.63
CA VAL A 54 1.43 -4.02 7.19
C VAL A 54 0.13 -3.83 6.42
N THR A 55 0.14 -4.10 5.11
CA THR A 55 -1.05 -3.97 4.27
C THR A 55 -1.99 -5.17 4.42
N ALA A 56 -1.44 -6.37 4.59
CA ALA A 56 -2.19 -7.62 4.62
C ALA A 56 -2.92 -7.88 5.95
N VAL A 57 -2.43 -7.35 7.08
CA VAL A 57 -3.01 -7.61 8.40
C VAL A 57 -3.16 -6.36 9.26
N VAL A 58 -4.11 -6.42 10.21
CA VAL A 58 -4.18 -5.46 11.31
C VAL A 58 -3.07 -5.81 12.28
N LEU A 59 -2.04 -4.97 12.36
CA LEU A 59 -0.99 -5.11 13.35
C LEU A 59 -1.55 -4.71 14.70
N GLY A 60 -1.41 -5.57 15.70
CA GLY A 60 -1.81 -5.23 17.07
C GLY A 60 -0.84 -4.28 17.76
N HIS A 61 0.40 -4.19 17.27
CA HIS A 61 1.47 -3.39 17.84
C HIS A 61 2.66 -3.30 16.87
N ASP A 62 3.53 -2.32 17.09
CA ASP A 62 4.80 -2.14 16.41
C ASP A 62 5.84 -1.49 17.33
N ALA A 63 7.09 -1.44 16.88
CA ALA A 63 8.12 -0.64 17.51
C ALA A 63 8.94 0.14 16.48
N VAL A 64 9.34 1.35 16.84
CA VAL A 64 10.24 2.21 16.08
C VAL A 64 11.57 2.30 16.81
N LEU A 65 12.65 1.93 16.13
CA LEU A 65 14.01 2.15 16.62
C LEU A 65 14.58 3.41 15.97
N THR A 66 15.02 4.36 16.78
CA THR A 66 15.61 5.62 16.31
C THR A 66 17.06 5.70 16.71
N HIS A 67 17.96 5.83 15.74
CA HIS A 67 19.37 6.10 15.99
C HIS A 67 19.59 7.60 16.25
N GLN A 68 20.62 7.94 17.02
CA GLN A 68 21.00 9.32 17.32
C GLN A 68 21.25 10.23 16.08
N ASN A 69 21.53 9.64 14.90
CA ASN A 69 21.71 10.38 13.65
C ASN A 69 20.40 10.61 12.87
N GLY A 70 19.25 10.19 13.41
CA GLY A 70 17.94 10.28 12.78
C GLY A 70 17.56 9.11 11.86
N THR A 71 18.41 8.08 11.75
CA THR A 71 18.04 6.82 11.06
C THR A 71 16.95 6.11 11.86
N ARG A 72 15.91 5.63 11.18
CA ARG A 72 14.75 5.01 11.83
C ARG A 72 14.47 3.64 11.23
N LEU A 73 14.22 2.65 12.08
CA LEU A 73 13.80 1.30 11.71
C LEU A 73 12.41 1.01 12.28
N TYR A 74 11.62 0.26 11.53
CA TYR A 74 10.29 -0.20 11.90
C TYR A 74 10.33 -1.70 12.16
N VAL A 75 9.80 -2.13 13.30
CA VAL A 75 9.83 -3.54 13.74
C VAL A 75 8.40 -3.99 14.01
N ILE A 76 8.00 -5.10 13.41
CA ILE A 76 6.69 -5.74 13.59
C ILE A 76 6.88 -7.25 13.73
N ASP A 77 5.89 -7.93 14.30
CA ASP A 77 5.84 -9.39 14.24
C ASP A 77 5.71 -9.87 12.79
N HIS A 78 6.29 -11.03 12.48
CA HIS A 78 6.07 -11.69 11.19
C HIS A 78 4.71 -12.41 11.22
N PRO A 79 3.67 -11.92 10.49
CA PRO A 79 2.34 -12.48 10.64
C PRO A 79 2.27 -13.94 10.20
N GLY A 80 1.89 -14.82 11.12
CA GLY A 80 1.78 -16.26 10.87
C GLY A 80 3.05 -17.08 11.16
N TYR A 81 4.11 -16.44 11.66
CA TYR A 81 5.36 -17.10 12.03
C TYR A 81 5.82 -16.66 13.42
N ASP A 82 5.72 -17.57 14.39
CA ASP A 82 6.20 -17.33 15.75
C ASP A 82 7.74 -17.31 15.78
N GLY A 83 8.33 -16.41 16.56
CA GLY A 83 9.78 -16.30 16.73
C GLY A 83 10.52 -15.56 15.60
N GLU A 84 9.79 -14.90 14.71
CA GLU A 84 10.34 -14.06 13.64
C GLU A 84 9.73 -12.65 13.68
N HIS A 85 10.55 -11.67 13.34
CA HIS A 85 10.13 -10.27 13.22
C HIS A 85 10.51 -9.73 11.84
N LEU A 86 9.72 -8.79 11.34
CA LEU A 86 10.03 -8.05 10.12
C LEU A 86 10.61 -6.69 10.51
N VAL A 87 11.72 -6.32 9.87
CA VAL A 87 12.41 -5.05 10.10
C VAL A 87 12.54 -4.28 8.80
N GLY A 88 11.98 -3.07 8.77
CA GLY A 88 11.97 -2.19 7.61
C GLY A 88 12.63 -0.84 7.89
N ALA A 89 13.08 -0.17 6.83
CA ALA A 89 13.58 1.19 6.89
C ALA A 89 12.41 2.19 6.93
N LEU A 90 12.42 3.17 7.85
CA LEU A 90 11.54 4.34 7.74
C LEU A 90 12.29 5.47 7.04
N ALA A 91 11.67 6.15 6.08
CA ALA A 91 12.20 7.35 5.45
C ALA A 91 12.47 8.42 6.52
N PRO A 92 13.52 9.25 6.38
CA PRO A 92 13.71 10.38 7.28
C PRO A 92 12.51 11.32 7.24
N PRO A 93 12.18 11.99 8.36
CA PRO A 93 11.13 12.99 8.36
C PRO A 93 11.50 14.16 7.43
N ASP A 94 10.48 14.83 6.88
CA ASP A 94 10.60 16.07 6.11
C ASP A 94 11.44 15.96 4.81
N ILE A 95 11.55 14.77 4.22
CA ILE A 95 12.17 14.58 2.90
C ILE A 95 11.17 14.99 1.83
N GLU A 96 11.58 15.92 0.95
CA GLU A 96 10.80 16.28 -0.23
C GLU A 96 10.61 15.07 -1.15
N PRO A 97 9.37 14.78 -1.64
CA PRO A 97 9.10 13.60 -2.47
C PRO A 97 10.01 13.50 -3.71
N ASP A 98 10.39 14.65 -4.27
CA ASP A 98 11.28 14.72 -5.42
C ASP A 98 12.69 14.21 -5.13
N ALA A 99 13.14 14.26 -3.87
CA ALA A 99 14.46 13.79 -3.45
C ALA A 99 14.53 12.25 -3.35
N LEU A 100 13.38 11.58 -3.19
CA LEU A 100 13.26 10.13 -3.20
C LEU A 100 13.22 9.52 -4.61
N ARG A 101 13.04 10.36 -5.66
CA ARG A 101 12.92 9.85 -7.04
C ARG A 101 14.19 9.12 -7.47
N GLY A 102 13.99 7.88 -7.94
CA GLY A 102 15.06 7.01 -8.46
C GLY A 102 15.99 6.46 -7.38
N VAL A 103 15.68 6.64 -6.10
CA VAL A 103 16.42 6.03 -5.01
C VAL A 103 15.93 4.59 -4.85
N GLY A 104 16.86 3.63 -4.86
CA GLY A 104 16.54 2.24 -4.53
C GLY A 104 16.11 2.12 -3.08
N GLU A 105 14.99 1.46 -2.84
CA GLU A 105 14.41 1.28 -1.52
C GLU A 105 15.29 0.33 -0.67
N PRO A 106 15.47 0.61 0.63
CA PRO A 106 16.16 -0.32 1.51
C PRO A 106 15.18 -1.45 1.88
N ASP A 107 15.12 -2.49 1.06
CA ASP A 107 14.14 -3.58 1.25
C ASP A 107 14.23 -4.16 2.67
N GLY A 108 13.08 -4.35 3.31
CA GLY A 108 12.99 -4.93 4.64
C GLY A 108 13.55 -6.34 4.72
N ILE A 109 13.89 -6.78 5.92
CA ILE A 109 14.42 -8.12 6.20
C ILE A 109 13.60 -8.84 7.26
N ILE A 110 13.64 -10.16 7.21
CA ILE A 110 13.11 -11.04 8.27
C ILE A 110 14.27 -11.34 9.22
N VAL A 111 14.03 -11.21 10.52
CA VAL A 111 15.00 -11.52 11.58
C VAL A 111 14.41 -12.48 12.60
N THR A 112 15.28 -13.23 13.27
CA THR A 112 14.90 -14.08 14.40
C THR A 112 14.52 -13.25 15.63
N ASP A 113 13.79 -13.85 16.56
CA ASP A 113 13.50 -13.31 17.91
C ASP A 113 14.74 -13.16 18.83
N HIS A 114 15.94 -13.54 18.37
CA HIS A 114 17.19 -13.42 19.12
C HIS A 114 17.87 -12.06 18.86
N PRO A 115 17.85 -11.10 19.82
CA PRO A 115 18.26 -9.71 19.55
C PRO A 115 19.70 -9.55 19.08
N VAL A 116 20.62 -10.37 19.59
CA VAL A 116 22.05 -10.33 19.19
C VAL A 116 22.24 -10.76 17.74
N GLN A 117 21.51 -11.79 17.30
CA GLN A 117 21.59 -12.29 15.92
C GLN A 117 20.87 -11.33 14.98
N ALA A 118 19.66 -10.89 15.35
CA ALA A 118 18.90 -9.88 14.62
C ALA A 118 19.71 -8.59 14.41
N ALA A 119 20.39 -8.09 15.45
CA ALA A 119 21.26 -6.90 15.34
C ALA A 119 22.39 -7.10 14.34
N ARG A 120 23.00 -8.28 14.29
CA ARG A 120 24.04 -8.61 13.31
C ARG A 120 23.48 -8.62 11.89
N ASP A 121 22.32 -9.22 11.68
CA ASP A 121 21.68 -9.30 10.37
C ASP A 121 21.32 -7.89 9.88
N ILE A 122 20.69 -7.08 10.73
CA ILE A 122 20.38 -5.67 10.45
C ILE A 122 21.64 -4.87 10.14
N ALA A 123 22.70 -5.02 10.93
CA ALA A 123 23.93 -4.25 10.74
C ALA A 123 24.73 -4.66 9.49
N SER A 124 24.61 -5.92 9.06
CA SER A 124 25.34 -6.45 7.90
C SER A 124 24.58 -6.34 6.58
N ASP A 125 23.25 -6.21 6.63
CA ASP A 125 22.39 -6.21 5.45
C ASP A 125 21.56 -4.91 5.32
N LEU A 126 20.63 -4.67 6.25
CA LEU A 126 19.66 -3.57 6.13
C LEU A 126 20.32 -2.18 6.27
N LEU A 127 21.20 -1.99 7.27
CA LEU A 127 21.84 -0.67 7.50
C LEU A 127 22.71 -0.21 6.32
N PRO A 128 23.57 -1.04 5.70
CA PRO A 128 24.31 -0.64 4.51
C PRO A 128 23.41 -0.17 3.35
N ARG A 129 22.29 -0.86 3.09
CA ARG A 129 21.33 -0.48 2.05
C ARG A 129 20.63 0.84 2.41
N TYR A 130 20.26 1.02 3.68
CA TYR A 130 19.69 2.26 4.19
C TYR A 130 20.66 3.43 3.99
N GLU A 131 21.92 3.29 4.38
CA GLU A 131 22.94 4.34 4.26
C GLU A 131 23.20 4.74 2.81
N GLN A 132 23.16 3.76 1.89
CA GLN A 132 23.25 4.01 0.45
C GLN A 132 22.05 4.82 -0.05
N ALA A 133 20.83 4.47 0.35
CA ALA A 133 19.62 5.21 0.00
C ALA A 133 19.66 6.66 0.53
N LEU A 134 20.06 6.86 1.78
CA LEU A 134 20.26 8.19 2.37
C LEU A 134 21.28 9.02 1.60
N SER A 135 22.40 8.40 1.23
CA SER A 135 23.45 9.04 0.44
C SER A 135 22.90 9.55 -0.89
N GLN A 136 22.07 8.74 -1.57
CA GLN A 136 21.44 9.15 -2.83
C GLN A 136 20.41 10.28 -2.63
N VAL A 137 19.58 10.22 -1.58
CA VAL A 137 18.63 11.30 -1.27
C VAL A 137 19.35 12.63 -1.01
N ARG A 138 20.46 12.60 -0.26
CA ARG A 138 21.29 13.79 -0.03
C ARG A 138 21.86 14.33 -1.34
N GLN A 139 22.29 13.47 -2.25
CA GLN A 139 22.76 13.88 -3.57
C GLN A 139 21.65 14.52 -4.41
N ASN A 140 20.45 13.94 -4.42
CA ASN A 140 19.28 14.47 -5.12
C ASN A 140 18.84 15.83 -4.55
N THR A 141 18.95 16.00 -3.23
CA THR A 141 18.65 17.27 -2.54
C THR A 141 19.69 18.36 -2.87
N ALA A 142 20.97 17.99 -2.95
CA ALA A 142 22.05 18.91 -3.32
C ALA A 142 22.03 19.28 -4.81
N HIS A 143 21.51 18.39 -5.66
CA HIS A 143 21.39 18.58 -7.10
C HIS A 143 19.92 18.38 -7.50
N PRO A 144 19.03 19.28 -7.09
CA PRO A 144 17.62 19.16 -7.43
C PRO A 144 17.50 19.19 -8.95
N ALA A 145 16.82 18.19 -9.51
CA ALA A 145 16.50 18.18 -10.93
C ALA A 145 15.77 19.49 -11.28
N ALA A 146 15.98 20.00 -12.50
CA ALA A 146 15.25 21.17 -12.98
C ALA A 146 13.76 20.99 -12.70
N PRO A 147 13.04 22.02 -12.22
CA PRO A 147 11.65 21.88 -11.82
C PRO A 147 10.89 21.26 -12.99
N SER A 148 10.43 20.02 -12.77
CA SER A 148 9.52 19.39 -13.70
C SER A 148 8.34 20.36 -13.82
N ARG A 149 7.98 20.72 -15.06
CA ARG A 149 6.78 21.52 -15.39
C ARG A 149 5.68 21.12 -14.39
N PRO A 150 5.00 22.08 -13.72
CA PRO A 150 4.03 21.75 -12.68
C PRO A 150 3.15 20.63 -13.22
N ALA A 151 3.14 19.50 -12.49
CA ALA A 151 2.23 18.42 -12.78
C ALA A 151 0.84 19.06 -12.98
N PRO A 152 0.06 18.66 -14.01
CA PRO A 152 -1.29 19.17 -14.16
C PRO A 152 -1.95 19.08 -12.79
N ALA A 153 -2.53 20.21 -12.34
CA ALA A 153 -3.07 20.40 -11.00
C ALA A 153 -3.61 19.09 -10.46
N ARG A 154 -2.98 18.55 -9.38
CA ARG A 154 -3.22 17.22 -8.78
C ARG A 154 -4.50 16.64 -9.35
N GLU A 155 -4.39 15.75 -10.35
CA GLU A 155 -5.57 15.10 -10.93
C GLU A 155 -6.42 14.67 -9.75
N ALA A 156 -7.60 15.30 -9.59
CA ALA A 156 -8.41 15.19 -8.39
C ALA A 156 -8.41 13.73 -7.97
N GLU A 157 -7.82 13.44 -6.81
CA GLU A 157 -7.58 12.08 -6.39
C GLU A 157 -8.91 11.33 -6.48
N ARG A 158 -8.93 10.20 -7.19
CA ARG A 158 -10.17 9.50 -7.51
C ARG A 158 -10.11 8.08 -6.99
N VAL A 159 -11.07 7.75 -6.15
CA VAL A 159 -11.35 6.36 -5.77
C VAL A 159 -12.28 5.76 -6.81
N VAL A 160 -11.84 4.67 -7.43
CA VAL A 160 -12.68 3.88 -8.34
C VAL A 160 -13.30 2.74 -7.54
N MET A 161 -14.62 2.76 -7.39
CA MET A 161 -15.41 1.70 -6.78
C MET A 161 -16.05 0.85 -7.88
N THR A 162 -15.72 -0.44 -7.93
CA THR A 162 -16.25 -1.40 -8.89
C THR A 162 -17.23 -2.33 -8.20
N TRP A 163 -18.46 -2.37 -8.70
CA TRP A 163 -19.53 -3.20 -8.15
C TRP A 163 -19.70 -4.48 -8.94
N TYR A 164 -19.30 -5.61 -8.38
CA TYR A 164 -19.33 -6.93 -9.01
C TYR A 164 -20.73 -7.56 -8.92
N GLY A 165 -21.05 -8.42 -9.90
CA GLY A 165 -22.37 -9.03 -10.04
C GLY A 165 -22.75 -10.01 -8.93
N ASP A 166 -21.78 -10.43 -8.13
CA ASP A 166 -21.92 -11.23 -6.91
C ASP A 166 -22.29 -10.38 -5.67
N GLY A 167 -22.43 -9.06 -5.84
CA GLY A 167 -22.75 -8.13 -4.77
C GLY A 167 -21.51 -7.61 -4.01
N VAL A 168 -20.30 -7.97 -4.42
CA VAL A 168 -19.06 -7.45 -3.83
C VAL A 168 -18.72 -6.09 -4.44
N ILE A 169 -18.16 -5.17 -3.65
CA ILE A 169 -17.68 -3.88 -4.15
C ILE A 169 -16.20 -3.75 -3.85
N ALA A 170 -15.36 -3.60 -4.87
CA ALA A 170 -13.93 -3.32 -4.69
C ALA A 170 -13.61 -1.85 -4.97
N ALA A 171 -12.74 -1.25 -4.17
CA ALA A 171 -12.37 0.15 -4.26
C ALA A 171 -10.84 0.29 -4.31
N GLN A 172 -10.34 0.97 -5.34
CA GLN A 172 -8.92 1.31 -5.43
C GLN A 172 -8.68 2.66 -4.76
N ALA A 173 -7.83 2.67 -3.75
CA ALA A 173 -7.46 3.85 -2.99
C ALA A 173 -6.07 4.34 -3.43
N PRO A 174 -5.96 5.45 -4.16
CA PRO A 174 -4.66 6.00 -4.59
C PRO A 174 -3.86 6.68 -3.47
N GLY A 175 -4.44 6.84 -2.27
CA GLY A 175 -3.80 7.51 -1.14
C GLY A 175 -4.37 7.12 0.23
N GLN A 176 -3.60 7.46 1.27
CA GLN A 176 -3.85 7.10 2.67
C GLN A 176 -5.20 7.62 3.20
N GLU A 177 -5.55 8.85 2.83
CA GLU A 177 -6.81 9.48 3.20
C GLU A 177 -8.01 8.72 2.61
N ALA A 178 -7.88 8.23 1.38
CA ALA A 178 -8.88 7.41 0.73
C ALA A 178 -9.01 6.02 1.38
N ALA A 179 -7.88 5.35 1.64
CA ALA A 179 -7.85 4.04 2.30
C ALA A 179 -8.51 4.08 3.70
N THR A 180 -8.21 5.12 4.47
CA THR A 180 -8.77 5.32 5.82
C THR A 180 -10.28 5.54 5.77
N ALA A 181 -10.76 6.33 4.81
CA ALA A 181 -12.19 6.55 4.61
C ALA A 181 -12.92 5.26 4.21
N LEU A 182 -12.35 4.44 3.33
CA LEU A 182 -12.93 3.15 2.94
C LEU A 182 -12.99 2.18 4.12
N HIS A 183 -11.90 2.03 4.88
CA HIS A 183 -11.86 1.12 6.01
C HIS A 183 -12.87 1.48 7.11
N ARG A 184 -12.99 2.78 7.46
CA ARG A 184 -13.98 3.25 8.45
C ARG A 184 -15.42 2.91 8.08
N ASN A 185 -15.69 2.73 6.79
CA ASN A 185 -17.01 2.42 6.27
C ASN A 185 -17.18 0.92 5.95
N GLY A 186 -16.30 0.07 6.50
CA GLY A 186 -16.45 -1.39 6.48
C GLY A 186 -15.88 -2.08 5.24
N PHE A 187 -15.07 -1.38 4.44
CA PHE A 187 -14.27 -2.02 3.40
C PHE A 187 -13.00 -2.64 4.01
N THR A 188 -12.67 -3.87 3.62
CA THR A 188 -11.49 -4.61 4.07
C THR A 188 -10.52 -4.78 2.90
N TRP A 189 -9.22 -4.60 3.11
CA TRP A 189 -8.24 -4.84 2.06
C TRP A 189 -8.22 -6.32 1.64
N ASP A 190 -8.30 -6.57 0.34
CA ASP A 190 -8.10 -7.89 -0.27
C ASP A 190 -6.79 -7.91 -1.06
N PRO A 191 -5.77 -8.67 -0.62
CA PRO A 191 -4.49 -8.74 -1.31
C PRO A 191 -4.56 -9.45 -2.68
N ALA A 192 -5.57 -10.29 -2.93
CA ALA A 192 -5.72 -10.97 -4.23
C ALA A 192 -6.16 -10.00 -5.34
N GLU A 193 -7.02 -9.04 -4.99
CA GLU A 193 -7.57 -8.04 -5.92
C GLU A 193 -6.81 -6.70 -5.87
N LEU A 194 -5.86 -6.56 -4.94
CA LEU A 194 -5.15 -5.30 -4.66
C LEU A 194 -6.12 -4.11 -4.48
N ALA A 195 -7.21 -4.34 -3.77
CA ALA A 195 -8.29 -3.39 -3.60
C ALA A 195 -8.99 -3.52 -2.23
N PHE A 196 -9.66 -2.45 -1.80
CA PHE A 196 -10.54 -2.46 -0.63
C PHE A 196 -11.89 -3.05 -1.00
N VAL A 197 -12.24 -4.18 -0.40
CA VAL A 197 -13.45 -4.94 -0.72
C VAL A 197 -14.50 -4.78 0.38
N LEU A 198 -15.72 -4.43 -0.01
CA LEU A 198 -16.91 -4.51 0.83
C LEU A 198 -17.67 -5.78 0.43
N PRO A 199 -17.73 -6.81 1.31
CA PRO A 199 -18.37 -8.08 0.99
C PRO A 199 -19.87 -7.91 0.74
N ALA A 200 -20.44 -8.81 -0.06
CA ALA A 200 -21.87 -8.87 -0.33
C ALA A 200 -22.65 -9.09 0.97
N GLY A 201 -23.67 -8.26 1.20
CA GLY A 201 -24.49 -8.28 2.41
C GLY A 201 -25.89 -7.76 2.15
N ASP A 202 -26.58 -7.29 3.20
CA ASP A 202 -27.83 -6.57 3.02
C ASP A 202 -27.58 -5.35 2.12
N THR A 203 -28.26 -5.31 0.97
CA THR A 203 -28.09 -4.28 -0.06
C THR A 203 -28.32 -2.86 0.49
N ALA A 204 -29.22 -2.70 1.48
CA ALA A 204 -29.49 -1.40 2.09
C ALA A 204 -28.35 -0.94 3.01
N GLU A 205 -27.80 -1.85 3.82
CA GLU A 205 -26.65 -1.59 4.68
C GLU A 205 -25.39 -1.32 3.85
N GLN A 206 -25.20 -2.08 2.78
CA GLN A 206 -24.10 -1.92 1.85
C GLN A 206 -24.16 -0.57 1.12
N ALA A 207 -25.35 -0.19 0.62
CA ALA A 207 -25.56 1.12 0.01
C ALA A 207 -25.28 2.26 1.00
N HIS A 208 -25.68 2.11 2.26
CA HIS A 208 -25.40 3.10 3.31
C HIS A 208 -23.89 3.27 3.56
N ARG A 209 -23.15 2.16 3.66
CA ARG A 209 -21.69 2.15 3.83
C ARG A 209 -20.96 2.79 2.65
N VAL A 210 -21.38 2.49 1.41
CA VAL A 210 -20.82 3.12 0.20
C VAL A 210 -21.08 4.61 0.18
N GLN A 211 -22.30 5.04 0.55
CA GLN A 211 -22.66 6.45 0.60
C GLN A 211 -21.87 7.22 1.68
N ALA A 212 -21.70 6.62 2.86
CA ALA A 212 -20.91 7.20 3.94
C ALA A 212 -19.41 7.30 3.58
N ALA A 213 -18.86 6.28 2.92
CA ALA A 213 -17.52 6.34 2.35
C ALA A 213 -17.38 7.48 1.33
N GLY A 214 -18.33 7.59 0.40
CA GLY A 214 -18.34 8.66 -0.61
C GLY A 214 -18.43 10.06 -0.02
N ALA A 215 -19.26 10.25 1.02
CA ALA A 215 -19.38 11.54 1.71
C ALA A 215 -18.06 11.92 2.41
N GLN A 216 -17.39 10.96 3.04
CA GLN A 216 -16.12 11.19 3.72
C GLN A 216 -14.98 11.49 2.73
N LEU A 217 -14.93 10.78 1.60
CA LEU A 217 -13.99 11.06 0.51
C LEU A 217 -14.21 12.45 -0.10
N ALA A 218 -15.47 12.87 -0.27
CA ALA A 218 -15.80 14.20 -0.79
C ALA A 218 -15.34 15.35 0.13
N VAL A 219 -15.39 15.16 1.46
CA VAL A 219 -14.85 16.13 2.43
C VAL A 219 -13.34 16.32 2.27
N LEU A 220 -12.64 15.26 1.86
CA LEU A 220 -11.20 15.25 1.60
C LEU A 220 -10.85 15.77 0.18
N GLY A 221 -11.85 16.18 -0.60
CA GLY A 221 -11.66 16.62 -1.99
C GLY A 221 -11.38 15.47 -2.97
N ILE A 222 -11.61 14.22 -2.54
CA ILE A 222 -11.37 13.01 -3.32
C ILE A 222 -12.65 12.64 -4.07
N GLY A 223 -12.56 12.52 -5.39
CA GLY A 223 -13.68 12.13 -6.23
C GLY A 223 -13.95 10.63 -6.13
N VAL A 224 -15.22 10.22 -6.23
CA VAL A 224 -15.59 8.80 -6.31
C VAL A 224 -16.16 8.50 -7.70
N LEU A 225 -15.60 7.49 -8.35
CA LEU A 225 -16.11 6.95 -9.61
C LEU A 225 -16.67 5.55 -9.37
N MET A 226 -17.96 5.37 -9.60
CA MET A 226 -18.60 4.05 -9.58
C MET A 226 -18.50 3.41 -10.97
N ARG A 227 -18.01 2.18 -11.00
CA ARG A 227 -17.97 1.32 -12.19
C ARG A 227 -18.75 0.05 -11.92
N HIS A 228 -19.40 -0.46 -12.96
CA HIS A 228 -19.85 -1.84 -13.01
C HIS A 228 -18.91 -2.58 -13.97
N PRO A 229 -18.44 -3.79 -13.64
CA PRO A 229 -17.70 -4.58 -14.58
C PRO A 229 -18.58 -4.82 -15.82
N PRO A 230 -17.97 -4.96 -17.01
CA PRO A 230 -18.71 -5.39 -18.18
C PRO A 230 -19.45 -6.68 -17.80
N ARG A 231 -20.76 -6.72 -18.05
CA ARG A 231 -21.45 -8.01 -18.03
C ARG A 231 -20.85 -8.82 -19.16
N ASP A 232 -20.14 -9.90 -18.83
CA ASP A 232 -19.92 -11.01 -19.77
C ASP A 232 -21.28 -11.66 -20.05
N THR A 233 -22.11 -10.97 -20.83
CA THR A 233 -23.12 -11.61 -21.66
C THR A 233 -22.46 -11.84 -22.99
N ASP A 234 -21.68 -12.92 -23.08
CA ASP A 234 -21.35 -13.46 -24.39
C ASP A 234 -22.36 -14.53 -24.80
N LEU A 235 -22.72 -14.47 -26.08
CA LEU A 235 -23.53 -15.39 -26.87
C LEU A 235 -25.06 -15.28 -26.74
N THR A 236 -25.65 -14.31 -27.45
CA THR A 236 -26.35 -14.56 -28.74
C THR A 236 -26.86 -13.22 -29.28
N THR A 237 -26.03 -12.52 -30.04
CA THR A 237 -26.53 -11.51 -30.98
C THR A 237 -25.97 -11.83 -32.35
N THR A 238 -26.81 -12.49 -33.14
CA THR A 238 -26.64 -12.73 -34.57
C THR A 238 -26.06 -11.49 -35.24
N THR A 239 -24.87 -11.63 -35.80
CA THR A 239 -24.26 -10.64 -36.70
C THR A 239 -25.26 -10.38 -37.84
N PRO A 240 -25.70 -9.14 -38.11
CA PRO A 240 -26.38 -8.86 -39.36
C PRO A 240 -25.34 -9.06 -40.47
N ALA A 241 -25.63 -9.99 -41.38
CA ALA A 241 -24.82 -10.20 -42.57
C ALA A 241 -24.65 -8.87 -43.34
N PRO A 242 -23.46 -8.59 -43.88
CA PRO A 242 -23.26 -7.42 -44.73
C PRO A 242 -24.15 -7.53 -45.97
N PRO A 243 -24.70 -6.42 -46.49
CA PRO A 243 -25.52 -6.45 -47.69
C PRO A 243 -24.72 -7.01 -48.87
N ALA A 244 -25.29 -8.01 -49.54
CA ALA A 244 -24.73 -8.64 -50.71
C ALA A 244 -24.43 -7.60 -51.80
N HIS A 245 -23.17 -7.54 -52.25
CA HIS A 245 -22.82 -6.87 -53.49
C HIS A 245 -23.58 -7.55 -54.64
N GLN A 246 -24.52 -6.83 -55.25
CA GLN A 246 -25.14 -7.24 -56.51
C GLN A 246 -24.07 -7.30 -57.61
N PRO A 247 -23.97 -8.39 -58.38
CA PRO A 247 -23.15 -8.43 -59.57
C PRO A 247 -23.74 -7.52 -60.66
N ALA A 248 -22.89 -6.68 -61.26
CA ALA A 248 -23.24 -5.88 -62.42
C ALA A 248 -23.66 -6.78 -63.62
N PRO A 249 -24.69 -6.43 -64.39
CA PRO A 249 -25.08 -7.19 -65.56
C PRO A 249 -24.04 -7.03 -66.67
N ILE A 250 -23.48 -8.17 -67.08
CA ILE A 250 -22.73 -8.33 -68.33
C ILE A 250 -23.69 -8.07 -69.48
N ARG A 251 -23.46 -7.01 -70.27
CA ARG A 251 -23.92 -6.94 -71.67
C ARG A 251 -22.70 -7.08 -72.58
N GLY A 252 -22.53 -8.30 -73.10
CA GLY A 252 -21.60 -8.56 -74.19
C GLY A 252 -22.19 -8.19 -75.55
N ARG A 253 -21.29 -7.71 -76.42
CA ARG A 253 -21.18 -7.87 -77.89
C ARG A 253 -22.38 -7.43 -78.75
N THR A 254 -22.25 -6.79 -79.91
CA THR A 254 -21.38 -6.94 -81.10
C THR A 254 -21.79 -5.78 -82.03
N ARG A 255 -20.94 -5.13 -82.82
CA ARG A 255 -20.45 -5.56 -84.14
C ARG A 255 -19.65 -4.39 -84.73
#